data_AF-A0A355GXK7-F1
#
_entry.id   AF-A0A355GXK7-F1
#
_cell.length_a   1.000
_cell.length_b   1.000
_cell.length_c   1.000
_cell.angle_alpha   90.00
_cell.angle_beta   90.00
_cell.angle_gamma   90.00
#
_symmetry.space_group_name_H-M   'P 1'
#
loop_
_entity.id
_entity.type
_entity.pdbx_description
1 polymer ?
#
loop_
_entity_poly.entity_id
_entity_poly.type
_entity_poly.pdbx_seq_one_letter_code
_entity_poly.pdbx_strand_id
1 'polypeptide(L)'
;MRRGPGGRGPGGPGGMHGMGAPVEKAKDFKGTVKKLLVYLGGYKIAVLFVMIFAVCSTVFAIVGPKILGNATTELFNGIMGKIAGTSEGVDFTAIGSILLRLIGLYLISALFQFIQGFIMTGVSNKITYRLRKDIDEKIHNMPFSFYDRVTVGEVLSLITNDVDVINHSFNQSITQIITSVTMLIGILVMMFSISWQMTLIAIMTLPV
;
A
#
# COMPACT_ATOMS: atom_id res chain seq x y z
N MET A 1 -3.25 -65.03 -7.79
CA MET A 1 -4.52 -65.66 -8.23
C MET A 1 -5.45 -65.59 -7.01
N ARG A 2 -6.62 -64.95 -6.96
CA ARG A 2 -7.77 -64.81 -7.89
C ARG A 2 -8.54 -63.50 -7.61
N ARG A 3 -9.21 -63.02 -8.67
CA ARG A 3 -10.08 -61.84 -8.79
C ARG A 3 -11.54 -62.13 -8.36
N GLY A 4 -12.17 -61.14 -7.68
CA GLY A 4 -13.54 -60.60 -7.86
C GLY A 4 -14.77 -61.51 -7.65
N PRO A 5 -16.03 -60.99 -7.78
CA PRO A 5 -16.47 -59.60 -8.05
C PRO A 5 -17.64 -59.12 -7.15
N GLY A 6 -18.00 -57.83 -7.19
CA GLY A 6 -19.28 -57.39 -6.62
C GLY A 6 -19.58 -55.89 -6.66
N GLY A 7 -20.30 -55.46 -7.70
CA GLY A 7 -21.36 -54.45 -7.57
C GLY A 7 -21.02 -52.97 -7.68
N ARG A 8 -21.07 -52.44 -8.91
CA ARG A 8 -21.42 -51.02 -9.18
C ARG A 8 -22.91 -50.82 -8.90
N GLY A 9 -23.25 -49.74 -8.19
CA GLY A 9 -24.59 -49.18 -8.05
C GLY A 9 -24.51 -47.64 -7.96
N PRO A 10 -25.60 -46.91 -8.26
CA PRO A 10 -25.57 -45.72 -9.12
C PRO A 10 -25.31 -44.39 -8.40
N GLY A 11 -24.84 -43.40 -9.17
CA GLY A 11 -24.50 -42.06 -8.68
C GLY A 11 -25.67 -41.27 -8.09
N GLY A 12 -25.32 -40.43 -7.12
CA GLY A 12 -26.12 -39.33 -6.60
C GLY A 12 -25.38 -38.00 -6.77
N PRO A 13 -26.08 -36.85 -6.74
CA PRO A 13 -25.74 -35.66 -7.51
C PRO A 13 -24.70 -34.76 -6.84
N GLY A 14 -24.10 -33.90 -7.66
CA GLY A 14 -22.98 -33.02 -7.31
C GLY A 14 -23.13 -32.22 -6.02
N GLY A 15 -22.05 -32.22 -5.25
CA GLY A 15 -21.76 -31.23 -4.23
C GLY A 15 -20.52 -30.45 -4.67
N MET A 16 -20.77 -29.30 -5.28
CA MET A 16 -19.77 -28.29 -5.64
C MET A 16 -19.17 -27.75 -4.33
N HIS A 17 -18.07 -28.35 -3.86
CA HIS A 17 -17.38 -27.89 -2.65
C HIS A 17 -16.69 -26.55 -2.93
N GLY A 18 -17.48 -25.49 -2.70
CA GLY A 18 -17.11 -24.36 -1.87
C GLY A 18 -15.65 -23.93 -1.93
N MET A 19 -15.40 -22.96 -2.80
CA MET A 19 -14.59 -21.78 -2.48
C MET A 19 -14.74 -21.40 -1.00
N GLY A 20 -13.61 -21.24 -0.30
CA GLY A 20 -13.56 -20.64 1.02
C GLY A 20 -13.11 -21.60 2.12
N ALA A 21 -11.86 -22.06 2.05
CA ALA A 21 -11.16 -22.39 3.29
C ALA A 21 -11.22 -21.15 4.21
N PRO A 22 -11.59 -21.30 5.49
CA PRO A 22 -11.69 -20.16 6.39
C PRO A 22 -10.32 -19.51 6.50
N VAL A 23 -10.23 -18.25 6.08
CA VAL A 23 -9.06 -17.40 6.35
C VAL A 23 -8.94 -17.33 7.86
N GLU A 24 -8.03 -18.13 8.44
CA GLU A 24 -7.81 -18.18 9.87
C GLU A 24 -7.35 -16.78 10.30
N LYS A 25 -8.23 -16.02 10.96
CA LYS A 25 -7.92 -14.67 11.43
C LYS A 25 -6.66 -14.73 12.30
N ALA A 26 -5.69 -13.87 12.00
CA ALA A 26 -4.47 -13.75 12.78
C ALA A 26 -4.83 -13.53 14.26
N LYS A 27 -4.58 -14.54 15.10
CA LYS A 27 -4.93 -14.55 16.54
C LYS A 27 -4.25 -13.42 17.33
N ASP A 28 -3.22 -12.78 16.76
CA ASP A 28 -2.41 -11.79 17.47
C ASP A 28 -1.90 -10.63 16.58
N PHE A 29 -2.82 -9.98 15.85
CA PHE A 29 -2.50 -8.86 14.95
C PHE A 29 -1.72 -7.73 15.64
N LYS A 30 -2.11 -7.37 16.87
CA LYS A 30 -1.48 -6.29 17.65
C LYS A 30 -0.05 -6.65 18.07
N GLY A 31 0.19 -7.90 18.46
CA GLY A 31 1.52 -8.40 18.80
C GLY A 31 2.46 -8.37 17.60
N THR A 32 1.97 -8.77 16.44
CA THR A 32 2.72 -8.71 15.17
C THR A 32 3.09 -7.27 14.80
N VAL A 33 2.12 -6.35 14.79
CA VAL A 33 2.38 -4.92 14.50
C VAL A 33 3.40 -4.32 15.47
N LYS A 34 3.32 -4.64 16.77
CA LYS A 34 4.30 -4.16 17.75
C LYS A 34 5.71 -4.68 17.45
N LYS A 35 5.86 -5.96 17.11
CA LYS A 35 7.16 -6.53 16.72
C LYS A 35 7.70 -5.86 15.45
N LEU A 36 6.86 -5.61 14.46
CA LEU A 36 7.23 -4.90 13.23
C LEU A 36 7.75 -3.49 13.52
N LEU A 37 7.06 -2.74 14.37
CA LEU A 37 7.48 -1.39 14.78
C LEU A 37 8.81 -1.40 15.53
N VAL A 38 9.10 -2.44 16.32
CA VAL A 38 10.40 -2.59 16.99
C VAL A 38 11.52 -2.84 15.98
N TYR A 39 11.31 -3.69 14.97
CA TYR A 39 12.28 -3.90 13.88
C TYR A 39 12.51 -2.61 13.08
N LEU A 40 11.45 -1.84 12.82
CA LEU A 40 11.57 -0.50 12.21
C LEU A 40 12.27 0.52 13.10
N GLY A 41 12.17 0.35 14.41
CA GLY A 41 12.81 1.21 15.41
C GLY A 41 14.34 1.26 15.29
N GLY A 42 14.96 0.32 14.58
CA GLY A 42 16.38 0.39 14.21
C GLY A 42 16.71 1.42 13.12
N TYR A 43 15.70 1.93 12.40
CA TYR A 43 15.85 2.81 11.23
C TYR A 43 15.03 4.12 11.35
N LYS A 44 14.79 4.60 12.57
CA LYS A 44 13.94 5.78 12.87
C LYS A 44 14.26 7.02 12.03
N ILE A 45 15.54 7.29 11.78
CA ILE A 45 15.98 8.46 11.00
C ILE A 45 15.51 8.32 9.55
N ALA A 46 15.72 7.17 8.92
CA ALA A 46 15.28 6.92 7.56
C ALA A 46 13.75 6.96 7.44
N VAL A 47 13.04 6.38 8.42
CA VAL A 47 11.57 6.42 8.49
C VAL A 47 11.05 7.85 8.65
N LEU A 48 11.72 8.69 9.45
CA LEU A 48 11.37 10.11 9.59
C LEU A 48 11.53 10.86 8.25
N PHE A 49 12.64 10.66 7.54
CA PHE A 49 12.83 11.24 6.21
C PHE A 49 11.73 10.78 5.24
N VAL A 50 11.44 9.48 5.20
CA VAL A 50 10.36 8.91 4.37
C VAL A 50 9.03 9.58 4.69
N MET A 51 8.67 9.73 5.97
CA MET A 51 7.44 10.40 6.39
C MET A 51 7.38 11.86 5.91
N ILE A 52 8.48 12.62 6.01
CA ILE A 52 8.54 14.01 5.54
C ILE A 52 8.35 14.08 4.02
N PHE A 53 9.11 13.29 3.26
CA PHE A 53 9.01 13.24 1.80
C PHE A 53 7.64 12.75 1.33
N ALA A 54 7.05 11.79 2.04
CA ALA A 54 5.70 11.31 1.80
C ALA A 54 4.70 12.44 1.94
N VAL A 55 4.68 13.14 3.08
CA VAL A 55 3.79 14.29 3.32
C VAL A 55 3.99 15.36 2.25
N CYS A 56 5.24 15.75 1.95
CA CYS A 56 5.53 16.75 0.92
C CYS A 56 5.00 16.33 -0.45
N SER A 57 5.29 15.09 -0.88
CA SER A 57 4.80 14.57 -2.16
C SER A 57 3.26 14.56 -2.22
N THR A 58 2.61 14.10 -1.16
CA THR A 58 1.15 14.05 -1.06
C THR A 58 0.53 15.44 -1.11
N VAL A 59 1.12 16.43 -0.43
CA VAL A 59 0.68 17.83 -0.50
C VAL A 59 0.74 18.35 -1.93
N PHE A 60 1.87 18.16 -2.63
CA PHE A 60 1.97 18.58 -4.03
C PHE A 60 0.94 17.86 -4.91
N ALA A 61 0.81 16.54 -4.81
CA ALA A 61 -0.20 15.79 -5.57
C ALA A 61 -1.63 16.31 -5.36
N ILE A 62 -2.01 16.65 -4.12
CA ILE A 62 -3.38 17.11 -3.78
C ILE A 62 -3.61 18.59 -4.15
N VAL A 63 -2.56 19.40 -4.23
CA VAL A 63 -2.68 20.78 -4.75
C VAL A 63 -3.05 20.77 -6.25
N GLY A 64 -2.74 19.69 -6.98
CA GLY A 64 -3.09 19.50 -8.39
C GLY A 64 -4.58 19.74 -8.69
N PRO A 65 -5.53 19.03 -8.04
CA PRO A 65 -6.96 19.27 -8.16
C PRO A 65 -7.40 20.74 -7.96
N LYS A 66 -6.79 21.46 -7.01
CA LYS A 66 -7.10 22.87 -6.75
C LYS A 66 -6.65 23.77 -7.90
N ILE A 67 -5.45 23.52 -8.43
CA ILE A 67 -4.92 24.24 -9.61
C ILE A 67 -5.77 23.92 -10.85
N LEU A 68 -6.17 22.65 -11.00
CA LEU A 68 -7.04 22.22 -12.10
C LEU A 68 -8.40 22.92 -12.04
N GLY A 69 -8.97 23.12 -10.85
CA GLY A 69 -10.19 23.91 -10.66
C GLY A 69 -10.08 25.33 -11.21
N ASN A 70 -8.92 25.97 -11.11
CA ASN A 70 -8.69 27.30 -11.71
C ASN A 70 -8.69 27.23 -13.25
N ALA A 71 -8.09 26.20 -13.85
CA ALA A 71 -8.14 25.99 -15.30
C ALA A 71 -9.58 25.74 -15.79
N THR A 72 -10.35 24.95 -15.05
CA THR A 72 -11.78 24.72 -15.35
C THR A 72 -12.58 26.01 -15.22
N THR A 73 -12.29 26.85 -14.23
CA THR A 73 -12.96 28.14 -14.04
C THR A 73 -12.66 29.09 -15.20
N GLU A 74 -11.40 29.17 -15.65
CA GLU A 74 -11.06 30.01 -16.81
C GLU A 74 -11.68 29.52 -18.11
N LEU A 75 -11.68 28.20 -18.31
CA LEU A 75 -12.39 27.59 -19.43
C LEU A 75 -13.88 27.94 -19.41
N PHE A 76 -14.51 27.83 -18.23
CA PHE A 76 -15.93 28.14 -18.05
C PHE A 76 -16.23 29.62 -18.31
N ASN A 77 -15.44 30.52 -17.74
CA ASN A 77 -15.59 31.97 -17.92
C ASN A 77 -15.42 32.37 -19.39
N GLY A 78 -14.42 31.81 -20.09
CA GLY A 78 -14.18 32.09 -21.50
C GLY A 78 -15.28 31.57 -22.43
N ILE A 79 -15.86 30.40 -22.14
CA ILE A 79 -17.02 29.88 -22.90
C ILE A 79 -18.25 30.73 -22.62
N MET A 80 -18.52 31.04 -21.35
CA MET A 80 -19.74 31.74 -20.97
C MET A 80 -19.73 33.20 -21.42
N GLY A 81 -18.57 33.87 -21.37
CA GLY A 81 -18.40 35.21 -21.92
C GLY A 81 -18.52 35.27 -23.45
N LYS A 82 -18.13 34.19 -24.16
CA LYS A 82 -18.37 34.06 -25.60
C LYS A 82 -19.86 33.93 -25.92
N ILE A 83 -20.61 33.20 -25.09
CA ILE A 83 -22.07 33.05 -25.21
C ILE A 83 -22.78 34.37 -24.88
N ALA A 84 -22.30 35.11 -23.88
CA ALA A 84 -22.86 36.40 -23.47
C ALA A 84 -22.45 37.58 -24.38
N GLY A 85 -21.54 37.37 -25.33
CA GLY A 85 -21.03 38.41 -26.22
C GLY A 85 -20.10 39.43 -25.56
N THR A 86 -19.62 39.14 -24.35
CA THR A 86 -18.80 40.06 -23.52
C THR A 86 -17.30 39.80 -23.60
N SER A 87 -16.85 38.69 -24.20
CA SER A 87 -15.43 38.33 -24.30
C SER A 87 -15.07 37.66 -25.63
N GLU A 88 -13.82 37.80 -26.08
CA GLU A 88 -13.32 37.23 -27.33
C GLU A 88 -13.22 35.68 -27.35
N GLY A 89 -13.37 35.01 -26.20
CA GLY A 89 -13.40 33.55 -26.10
C GLY A 89 -12.56 33.01 -24.94
N VAL A 90 -12.15 31.74 -25.07
CA VAL A 90 -11.31 31.06 -24.08
C VAL A 90 -9.86 31.52 -24.18
N ASP A 91 -9.26 31.94 -23.06
CA ASP A 91 -7.84 32.24 -22.97
C ASP A 91 -7.00 30.96 -22.87
N PHE A 92 -6.60 30.44 -24.03
CA PHE A 92 -5.77 29.24 -24.12
C PHE A 92 -4.35 29.45 -23.57
N THR A 93 -3.85 30.69 -23.52
CA THR A 93 -2.52 30.99 -22.98
C THR A 93 -2.53 30.91 -21.46
N ALA A 94 -3.56 31.46 -20.82
CA ALA A 94 -3.78 31.32 -19.37
C ALA A 94 -3.90 29.84 -18.98
N ILE A 95 -4.77 29.08 -19.67
CA ILE A 95 -4.95 27.64 -19.42
C ILE A 95 -3.63 26.87 -19.64
N GLY A 96 -2.89 27.16 -20.71
CA GLY A 96 -1.60 26.54 -20.99
C GLY A 96 -0.58 26.77 -19.87
N SER A 97 -0.52 27.98 -19.33
CA SER A 97 0.38 28.30 -18.21
C SER A 97 0.01 27.58 -16.91
N ILE A 98 -1.30 27.40 -16.65
CA ILE A 98 -1.81 26.65 -15.49
C ILE A 98 -1.45 25.16 -15.63
N LEU A 99 -1.66 24.59 -16.82
CA LEU A 99 -1.31 23.19 -17.11
C LEU A 99 0.20 22.95 -17.00
N LEU A 100 1.04 23.87 -17.48
CA LEU A 100 2.49 23.73 -17.41
C LEU A 100 2.99 23.79 -15.96
N ARG A 101 2.40 24.65 -15.11
CA ARG A 101 2.67 24.65 -13.66
C ARG A 101 2.22 23.36 -13.00
N LEU A 102 1.07 22.81 -13.41
CA LEU A 102 0.53 21.56 -12.89
C LEU A 102 1.44 20.36 -13.24
N ILE A 103 1.95 20.31 -14.47
CA ILE A 103 2.95 19.31 -14.88
C ILE A 103 4.21 19.44 -14.02
N GLY A 104 4.77 20.64 -13.87
CA GLY A 104 5.96 20.85 -13.03
C GLY A 104 5.76 20.41 -11.58
N LEU A 105 4.59 20.70 -11.01
CA LEU A 105 4.23 20.29 -9.66
C LEU A 105 4.07 18.77 -9.52
N TYR A 106 3.49 18.08 -10.50
CA TYR A 106 3.44 16.61 -10.51
C TYR A 106 4.81 15.96 -10.70
N LEU A 107 5.71 16.56 -11.49
CA LEU A 107 7.09 16.08 -11.60
C LEU A 107 7.83 16.18 -10.27
N ILE A 108 7.66 17.29 -9.53
CA ILE A 108 8.24 17.47 -8.19
C ILE A 108 7.65 16.45 -7.21
N SER A 109 6.33 16.26 -7.24
CA SER A 109 5.65 15.24 -6.43
C SER A 109 6.21 13.84 -6.72
N ALA A 110 6.33 13.47 -7.99
CA ALA A 110 6.85 12.19 -8.43
C ALA A 110 8.32 12.00 -8.01
N LEU A 111 9.14 13.06 -8.07
CA LEU A 111 10.53 13.02 -7.59
C LEU A 111 10.59 12.71 -6.10
N PHE A 112 9.79 13.41 -5.28
CA PHE A 112 9.75 13.12 -3.84
C PHE A 112 9.24 11.72 -3.56
N GLN A 113 8.23 11.27 -4.30
CA GLN A 113 7.68 9.91 -4.19
C GLN A 113 8.72 8.85 -4.57
N PHE A 114 9.55 9.10 -5.58
CA PHE A 114 10.67 8.25 -5.94
C PHE A 114 11.74 8.20 -4.84
N ILE A 115 12.15 9.36 -4.30
CA ILE A 115 13.16 9.44 -3.23
C ILE A 115 12.70 8.68 -1.99
N GLN A 116 11.47 8.90 -1.50
CA GLN A 116 10.97 8.15 -0.35
C GLN A 116 10.88 6.64 -0.64
N GLY A 117 10.46 6.24 -1.84
CA GLY A 117 10.37 4.83 -2.24
C GLY A 117 11.74 4.16 -2.25
N PHE A 118 12.76 4.85 -2.76
CA PHE A 118 14.13 4.37 -2.77
C PHE A 118 14.69 4.18 -1.36
N ILE A 119 14.53 5.18 -0.49
CA ILE A 119 14.97 5.09 0.92
C ILE A 119 14.26 3.93 1.62
N MET A 120 12.93 3.84 1.46
CA MET A 120 12.14 2.81 2.13
C MET A 120 12.50 1.40 1.64
N THR A 121 12.76 1.22 0.34
CA THR A 121 13.26 -0.05 -0.21
C THR A 121 14.59 -0.44 0.44
N GLY A 122 15.50 0.52 0.60
CA GLY A 122 16.76 0.29 1.32
C GLY A 122 16.56 -0.12 2.78
N VAL A 123 15.61 0.51 3.49
CA VAL A 123 15.26 0.15 4.88
C VAL A 123 14.69 -1.26 4.95
N SER A 124 13.75 -1.59 4.08
CA SER A 124 13.07 -2.89 4.06
C SER A 124 14.05 -4.03 3.75
N ASN A 125 14.98 -3.84 2.80
CA ASN A 125 16.06 -4.80 2.54
C ASN A 125 16.94 -5.07 3.77
N LYS A 126 17.27 -4.02 4.54
CA LYS A 126 18.07 -4.18 5.77
C LYS A 126 17.30 -4.89 6.88
N ILE A 127 16.01 -4.63 7.01
CA ILE A 127 15.14 -5.34 7.97
C ILE A 127 15.07 -6.83 7.61
N THR A 128 14.86 -7.14 6.33
CA THR A 128 14.89 -8.51 5.80
C THR A 128 16.20 -9.23 6.13
N TYR A 129 17.35 -8.58 5.91
CA TYR A 129 18.64 -9.18 6.23
C TYR A 129 18.78 -9.50 7.72
N ARG A 130 18.34 -8.59 8.60
CA ARG A 130 18.33 -8.83 10.05
C ARG A 130 17.43 -9.98 10.45
N LEU A 131 16.23 -10.04 9.87
CA LEU A 131 15.28 -11.13 10.12
C LEU A 131 15.86 -12.49 9.71
N ARG A 132 16.48 -12.58 8.51
CA ARG A 132 17.18 -13.79 8.05
C ARG A 132 18.25 -14.23 9.03
N LYS A 133 19.05 -13.28 9.54
CA LYS A 133 20.09 -13.55 10.53
C LYS A 133 19.51 -14.03 11.88
N ASP A 134 18.47 -13.38 12.38
CA ASP A 134 17.82 -13.75 13.65
C ASP A 134 17.17 -15.15 13.57
N ILE A 135 16.61 -15.51 12.41
CA ILE A 135 16.04 -16.84 12.15
C ILE A 135 17.15 -17.89 12.11
N ASP A 136 18.24 -17.60 11.39
CA ASP A 136 19.40 -18.51 11.28
C ASP A 136 20.02 -18.80 12.65
N GLU A 137 20.27 -17.76 13.46
CA GLU A 137 20.76 -17.90 14.83
C GLU A 137 19.78 -18.68 15.71
N LYS A 138 18.47 -18.50 15.54
CA LYS A 138 17.47 -19.21 16.35
C LYS A 138 17.40 -20.69 16.01
N ILE A 139 17.48 -21.04 14.73
CA ILE A 139 17.47 -22.44 14.26
C ILE A 139 18.67 -23.19 14.83
N HIS A 140 19.88 -22.61 14.74
CA HIS A 140 21.10 -23.23 15.26
C HIS A 140 21.06 -23.52 16.77
N ASN A 141 20.26 -22.76 17.54
CA ASN A 141 20.14 -22.89 18.99
C ASN A 141 18.91 -23.67 19.47
N MET A 142 18.16 -24.33 18.57
CA MET A 142 16.99 -25.13 18.97
C MET A 142 17.38 -26.52 19.52
N PRO A 143 16.67 -27.01 20.55
CA PRO A 143 16.94 -28.32 21.15
C PRO A 143 16.62 -29.46 20.18
N PHE A 144 17.37 -30.57 20.28
CA PHE A 144 17.22 -31.76 19.43
C PHE A 144 15.77 -32.26 19.29
N SER A 145 14.94 -32.14 20.34
CA SER A 145 13.51 -32.50 20.30
C SER A 145 12.68 -31.75 19.24
N PHE A 146 13.13 -30.59 18.75
CA PHE A 146 12.48 -29.90 17.64
C PHE A 146 12.73 -30.64 16.33
N TYR A 147 13.95 -31.12 16.12
CA TYR A 147 14.39 -31.81 14.92
C TYR A 147 13.84 -33.24 14.79
N ASP A 148 13.46 -33.89 15.90
CA ASP A 148 12.83 -35.22 15.88
C ASP A 148 11.37 -35.21 15.37
N ARG A 149 10.75 -34.02 15.21
CA ARG A 149 9.33 -33.85 14.86
C ARG A 149 9.08 -33.33 13.45
N VAL A 150 10.14 -32.95 12.72
CA VAL A 150 10.05 -32.35 11.37
C VAL A 150 10.95 -33.09 10.40
N THR A 151 10.48 -33.25 9.16
CA THR A 151 11.30 -33.85 8.10
C THR A 151 12.39 -32.88 7.64
N VAL A 152 13.52 -33.40 7.16
CA VAL A 152 14.62 -32.57 6.62
C VAL A 152 14.13 -31.66 5.48
N GLY A 153 13.15 -32.13 4.69
CA GLY A 153 12.50 -31.35 3.64
C GLY A 153 11.65 -30.18 4.16
N GLU A 154 10.93 -30.35 5.27
CA GLU A 154 10.19 -29.26 5.92
C GLU A 154 11.11 -28.18 6.48
N VAL A 155 12.27 -28.56 7.04
CA VAL A 155 13.26 -27.60 7.55
C VAL A 155 13.86 -26.78 6.41
N LEU A 156 14.24 -27.42 5.29
CA LEU A 156 14.73 -26.73 4.10
C LEU A 156 13.66 -25.81 3.49
N SER A 157 12.39 -26.24 3.47
CA SER A 157 11.27 -25.42 3.01
C SER A 157 10.99 -24.23 3.94
N LEU A 158 11.13 -24.40 5.25
CA LEU A 158 11.01 -23.31 6.23
C LEU A 158 12.12 -22.26 6.07
N ILE A 159 13.35 -22.70 5.78
CA ILE A 159 14.50 -21.80 5.63
C ILE A 159 14.46 -21.04 4.31
N THR A 160 13.93 -21.65 3.25
CA THR A 160 13.93 -21.05 1.90
C THR A 160 12.59 -20.40 1.58
N ASN A 161 11.51 -21.19 1.52
CA ASN A 161 10.19 -20.72 1.10
C ASN A 161 9.51 -19.81 2.12
N ASP A 162 9.46 -20.17 3.40
CA ASP A 162 8.76 -19.34 4.39
C ASP A 162 9.50 -18.04 4.64
N VAL A 163 10.83 -18.09 4.70
CA VAL A 163 11.68 -16.89 4.82
C VAL A 163 11.48 -15.98 3.60
N ASP A 164 11.40 -16.51 2.39
CA ASP A 164 11.18 -15.71 1.19
C ASP A 164 9.76 -15.14 1.11
N VAL A 165 8.74 -15.91 1.49
CA VAL A 165 7.36 -15.41 1.63
C VAL A 165 7.28 -14.31 2.68
N ILE A 166 7.98 -14.45 3.82
CA ILE A 166 8.08 -13.40 4.84
C ILE A 166 8.81 -12.18 4.27
N ASN A 167 9.88 -12.35 3.49
CA ASN A 167 10.62 -11.24 2.89
C ASN A 167 9.76 -10.45 1.90
N HIS A 168 9.03 -11.13 1.02
CA HIS A 168 8.17 -10.47 0.05
C HIS A 168 6.99 -9.77 0.73
N SER A 169 6.39 -10.43 1.72
CA SER A 169 5.27 -9.90 2.49
C SER A 169 5.68 -8.71 3.36
N PHE A 170 6.85 -8.74 4.00
CA PHE A 170 7.33 -7.65 4.85
C PHE A 170 7.76 -6.43 4.04
N ASN A 171 8.54 -6.61 2.96
CA ASN A 171 8.99 -5.49 2.12
C ASN A 171 7.82 -4.68 1.60
N GLN A 172 6.77 -5.36 1.13
CA GLN A 172 5.61 -4.72 0.54
C GLN A 172 4.63 -4.21 1.60
N SER A 173 4.30 -5.02 2.61
CA SER A 173 3.29 -4.64 3.62
C SER A 173 3.74 -3.48 4.50
N ILE A 174 4.99 -3.47 4.96
CA ILE A 174 5.50 -2.39 5.83
C ILE A 174 5.50 -1.07 5.08
N THR A 175 6.06 -1.08 3.87
CA THR A 175 6.09 0.09 3.00
C THR A 175 4.68 0.58 2.72
N GLN A 176 3.76 -0.33 2.39
CA GLN A 176 2.38 0.01 2.07
C GLN A 176 1.60 0.54 3.27
N ILE A 177 1.79 0.01 4.48
CA ILE A 177 1.13 0.53 5.68
C ILE A 177 1.58 1.97 5.95
N ILE A 178 2.89 2.24 5.92
CA ILE A 178 3.42 3.59 6.17
C ILE A 178 2.95 4.57 5.11
N THR A 179 3.03 4.19 3.84
CA THR A 179 2.54 5.01 2.72
C THR A 179 1.04 5.25 2.83
N SER A 180 0.25 4.23 3.17
CA SER A 180 -1.21 4.34 3.29
C SER A 180 -1.62 5.23 4.46
N VAL A 181 -0.97 5.09 5.62
CA VAL A 181 -1.22 5.96 6.78
C VAL A 181 -0.85 7.40 6.46
N THR A 182 0.30 7.62 5.83
CA THR A 182 0.75 8.97 5.47
C THR A 182 -0.17 9.60 4.42
N MET A 183 -0.58 8.82 3.41
CA MET A 183 -1.53 9.24 2.39
C MET A 183 -2.90 9.57 2.99
N LEU A 184 -3.40 8.72 3.89
CA LEU A 184 -4.67 8.92 4.57
C LEU A 184 -4.65 10.21 5.40
N ILE A 185 -3.60 10.41 6.21
CA ILE A 185 -3.44 11.63 7.00
C ILE A 185 -3.29 12.85 6.09
N GLY A 186 -2.44 12.76 5.06
CA GLY A 186 -2.19 13.85 4.12
C GLY A 186 -3.45 14.29 3.36
N ILE A 187 -4.24 13.33 2.87
CA ILE A 187 -5.52 13.60 2.22
C ILE A 187 -6.50 14.23 3.19
N LEU A 188 -6.70 13.65 4.38
CA LEU A 188 -7.64 14.20 5.37
C LEU A 188 -7.29 15.64 5.75
N VAL A 189 -6.04 15.92 6.11
CA VAL A 189 -5.59 17.28 6.49
C VAL A 189 -5.86 18.28 5.36
N MET A 190 -5.58 17.90 4.11
CA MET A 190 -5.82 18.77 2.95
C MET A 190 -7.31 18.95 2.63
N MET A 191 -8.12 17.90 2.76
CA MET A 191 -9.57 17.99 2.59
C MET A 191 -10.19 18.96 3.61
N PHE A 192 -9.81 18.84 4.88
CA PHE A 192 -10.23 19.77 5.94
C PHE A 192 -9.76 21.21 5.68
N SER A 193 -8.58 21.39 5.06
CA SER A 193 -8.05 22.70 4.68
C SER A 193 -8.81 23.36 3.52
N ILE A 194 -9.32 22.57 2.55
CA ILE A 194 -10.11 23.09 1.42
C ILE A 194 -11.55 23.41 1.84
N SER A 195 -12.25 22.46 2.46
CA SER A 195 -13.60 22.66 2.99
C SER A 195 -13.92 21.58 4.02
N TRP A 196 -14.01 21.99 5.28
CA TRP A 196 -14.36 21.11 6.38
C TRP A 196 -15.81 20.58 6.25
N GLN A 197 -16.74 21.36 5.67
CA GLN A 197 -18.15 20.96 5.51
C GLN A 197 -18.29 19.81 4.51
N MET A 198 -17.69 19.95 3.32
CA MET A 198 -17.73 18.91 2.28
C MET A 198 -17.01 17.64 2.75
N THR A 199 -15.93 17.80 3.51
CA THR A 199 -15.17 16.68 4.10
C THR A 199 -16.00 15.88 5.09
N LEU A 200 -16.75 16.56 5.98
CA LEU A 200 -17.59 15.89 6.97
C LEU A 200 -18.69 15.04 6.33
N ILE A 201 -19.32 15.59 5.27
CA ILE A 201 -20.32 14.89 4.48
C ILE A 201 -19.71 13.66 3.80
N ALA A 202 -18.53 13.79 3.19
CA ALA A 202 -17.84 12.68 2.53
C ALA A 202 -17.47 11.54 3.50
N ILE A 203 -17.03 11.87 4.72
CA ILE A 203 -16.71 10.88 5.76
C ILE A 203 -17.97 10.13 6.20
N MET A 204 -19.11 10.81 6.29
CA MET A 204 -20.40 10.19 6.65
C MET A 204 -20.95 9.26 5.57
N THR A 205 -20.57 9.45 4.29
CA THR A 205 -20.95 8.56 3.18
C THR A 205 -20.03 7.34 3.00
N LEU A 206 -18.77 7.40 3.44
CA LEU A 206 -17.83 6.26 3.37
C LEU A 206 -18.28 4.94 4.02
N PRO A 207 -19.05 4.93 5.13
CA PRO A 207 -19.50 3.68 5.76
C PRO A 207 -20.72 3.02 5.08
N VAL A 208 -21.26 3.59 4.00
CA VAL A 208 -22.39 3.03 3.22
C VAL A 208 -21.86 2.21 2.05
#